data_AF-A0AAD6BH07-F1
#
_entry.id   AF-A0AAD6BH07-F1
#
_cell.length_a   1.000
_cell.length_b   1.000
_cell.length_c   1.000
_cell.angle_alpha   90.00
_cell.angle_beta   90.00
_cell.angle_gamma   90.00
#
_symmetry.space_group_name_H-M   'P 1'
#
loop_
_entity.id
_entity.type
_entity.pdbx_description
1 polymer ?
#
loop_
_entity_poly.entity_id
_entity_poly.type
_entity_poly.pdbx_seq_one_letter_code
_entity_poly.pdbx_strand_id
1 'polypeptide(L)' 'MYYMYVACIGEWYLATGDSYRTIAFSYRVGHITVAVIVREVAGAIWTALVEETMPVPQTEDWRAIAAEFQER' A
#
# COMPACT_ATOMS: atom_id res chain seq x y z
N MET A 1 13.50 -13.43 -13.53
CA MET A 1 13.92 -13.62 -12.11
C MET A 1 13.76 -12.33 -11.32
N TYR A 2 14.35 -11.19 -11.73
CA TYR A 2 14.25 -9.90 -11.01
C TYR A 2 12.82 -9.43 -10.72
N TYR A 3 11.96 -9.37 -11.75
CA TYR A 3 10.54 -8.97 -11.59
C TYR A 3 9.75 -9.85 -10.60
N MET A 4 10.03 -11.15 -10.58
CA MET A 4 9.39 -12.09 -9.64
C MET A 4 9.80 -11.80 -8.20
N TYR A 5 11.06 -11.47 -7.95
CA TYR A 5 11.54 -11.07 -6.62
C TYR A 5 10.89 -9.77 -6.14
N VAL A 6 10.76 -8.77 -7.01
CA VAL A 6 10.15 -7.47 -6.67
C VAL A 6 8.68 -7.67 -6.28
N ALA A 7 7.91 -8.44 -7.07
CA ALA A 7 6.52 -8.74 -6.78
C ALA A 7 6.36 -9.48 -5.44
N CYS A 8 7.07 -10.61 -5.25
CA CYS A 8 6.92 -11.42 -4.05
C CYS A 8 7.36 -10.71 -2.76
N ILE A 9 8.35 -9.80 -2.82
CA ILE A 9 8.76 -8.99 -1.66
C ILE A 9 7.66 -7.99 -1.28
N GLY A 10 7.10 -7.28 -2.27
CA GLY A 10 6.02 -6.32 -2.04
C GLY A 10 4.75 -6.98 -1.52
N GLU A 11 4.33 -8.08 -2.17
CA GLU A 11 3.15 -8.85 -1.77
C GLU A 11 3.30 -9.43 -0.36
N TRP A 12 4.46 -10.01 -0.03
CA TRP A 12 4.68 -10.56 1.31
C TRP A 12 4.60 -9.46 2.36
N TYR A 13 5.28 -8.32 2.18
CA TYR A 13 5.20 -7.21 3.13
C TYR A 13 3.75 -6.75 3.37
N LEU A 14 2.95 -6.60 2.30
CA LEU A 14 1.57 -6.15 2.41
C LEU A 14 0.66 -7.21 3.04
N ALA A 15 0.89 -8.50 2.77
CA ALA A 15 0.07 -9.59 3.28
C ALA A 15 0.35 -9.92 4.75
N THR A 16 1.60 -9.83 5.20
CA THR A 16 1.99 -10.25 6.57
C THR A 16 2.38 -9.10 7.49
N GLY A 17 2.69 -7.92 6.96
CA GLY A 17 3.20 -6.79 7.75
C GLY A 17 4.58 -7.07 8.37
N ASP A 18 5.31 -8.05 7.84
CA ASP A 18 6.59 -8.49 8.41
C ASP A 18 7.67 -7.40 8.26
N SER A 19 8.68 -7.43 9.13
CA SER A 19 9.69 -6.37 9.13
C SER A 19 10.58 -6.45 7.88
N TYR A 20 11.09 -5.30 7.41
CA TYR A 20 12.05 -5.27 6.28
C TYR A 20 13.28 -6.15 6.53
N ARG A 21 13.70 -6.32 7.79
CA ARG A 21 14.82 -7.21 8.15
C ARG A 21 14.47 -8.68 7.98
N THR A 22 13.28 -9.10 8.39
CA THR A 22 12.80 -10.48 8.25
C THR A 22 12.71 -10.88 6.77
N ILE A 23 12.13 -9.99 5.96
CA ILE A 23 11.96 -10.18 4.52
C ILE A 23 13.32 -10.20 3.82
N ALA A 24 14.21 -9.26 4.17
CA ALA A 24 15.57 -9.19 3.63
C ALA A 24 16.37 -10.48 3.88
N PHE A 25 16.27 -11.03 5.09
CA PHE A 25 16.89 -12.29 5.45
C PHE A 25 16.36 -13.45 4.61
N SER A 26 15.03 -13.53 4.45
CA SER A 26 14.35 -14.61 3.72
C SER A 26 14.69 -14.62 2.22
N TYR A 27 14.76 -13.45 1.60
CA TYR A 27 15.12 -13.30 0.18
C TYR A 27 16.62 -13.12 -0.08
N ARG A 28 17.45 -13.07 0.97
CA ARG A 28 18.91 -12.86 0.91
C ARG A 28 19.29 -11.57 0.16
N VAL A 29 18.54 -10.50 0.39
CA VAL A 29 18.77 -9.17 -0.20
C VAL A 29 19.04 -8.14 0.90
N GLY A 30 19.58 -6.99 0.55
CA GLY A 30 19.78 -5.90 1.51
C GLY A 30 18.43 -5.34 2.02
N HIS A 31 18.34 -5.02 3.31
CA HIS A 31 17.12 -4.44 3.90
C HIS A 31 16.74 -3.08 3.28
N ILE A 32 17.72 -2.31 2.78
CA ILE A 32 17.48 -1.08 2.03
C ILE A 32 16.81 -1.40 0.67
N THR A 33 17.25 -2.45 0.00
CA THR A 33 16.63 -2.92 -1.25
C THR A 33 15.18 -3.33 -1.03
N VAL A 34 14.87 -4.03 0.07
CA VAL A 34 13.49 -4.35 0.47
C VAL A 34 12.68 -3.08 0.68
N ALA A 35 13.21 -2.09 1.40
CA ALA A 35 12.50 -0.83 1.64
C ALA A 35 12.19 -0.08 0.33
N VAL A 36 13.14 -0.06 -0.62
CA VAL A 36 12.91 0.53 -1.96
C VAL A 36 11.82 -0.20 -2.71
N ILE A 37 11.87 -1.54 -2.75
CA ILE A 37 10.86 -2.39 -3.42
C ILE A 37 9.47 -2.15 -2.82
N VAL A 38 9.35 -2.20 -1.50
CA VAL A 38 8.07 -1.99 -0.81
C VAL A 38 7.48 -0.62 -1.15
N ARG A 39 8.31 0.43 -1.14
CA ARG A 39 7.88 1.78 -1.49
C ARG A 39 7.40 1.88 -2.94
N GLU A 40 8.13 1.28 -3.88
CA GLU A 40 7.77 1.28 -5.31
C GLU A 40 6.45 0.54 -5.57
N VAL A 41 6.30 -0.66 -5.00
CA VAL A 41 5.09 -1.47 -5.14
C VAL A 41 3.89 -0.78 -4.49
N ALA A 42 4.03 -0.28 -3.26
CA ALA A 42 2.96 0.44 -2.59
C ALA A 42 2.57 1.72 -3.34
N GLY A 43 3.54 2.43 -3.91
CA GLY A 43 3.30 3.60 -4.76
C GLY A 43 2.52 3.24 -6.03
N ALA A 44 2.90 2.15 -6.71
CA ALA A 44 2.19 1.69 -7.91
C ALA A 44 0.75 1.27 -7.60
N ILE A 45 0.53 0.54 -6.50
CA ILE A 45 -0.79 0.17 -6.00
C ILE A 45 -1.61 1.43 -5.70
N TRP A 46 -1.03 2.37 -4.96
CA TRP A 46 -1.69 3.64 -4.64
C TRP A 46 -2.12 4.37 -5.90
N THR A 47 -1.21 4.59 -6.85
CA THR A 47 -1.53 5.27 -8.11
C THR A 47 -2.62 4.56 -8.91
N ALA A 48 -2.69 3.24 -8.88
CA ALA A 48 -3.71 2.47 -9.59
C ALA A 48 -5.10 2.53 -8.92
N LEU A 49 -5.16 2.64 -7.60
CA LEU A 49 -6.39 2.51 -6.82
C LEU A 49 -6.91 3.82 -6.22
N VAL A 50 -6.08 4.86 -6.14
CA VAL A 50 -6.43 6.11 -5.43
C VAL A 50 -7.67 6.77 -6.04
N GLU A 51 -7.83 6.75 -7.36
CA GLU A 51 -8.96 7.39 -8.03
C GLU A 51 -10.29 6.66 -7.76
N GLU A 52 -10.25 5.33 -7.64
CA GLU A 52 -11.42 4.51 -7.34
C GLU A 52 -11.78 4.54 -5.84
N THR A 53 -10.77 4.52 -4.98
CA THR A 53 -10.94 4.37 -3.53
C THR A 53 -11.11 5.70 -2.79
N MET A 54 -10.53 6.79 -3.30
CA MET A 54 -10.56 8.11 -2.69
C MET A 54 -10.78 9.20 -3.76
N PRO A 55 -11.96 9.24 -4.41
CA PRO A 55 -12.34 10.38 -5.23
C PRO A 55 -12.37 11.64 -4.36
N VAL A 56 -12.00 12.80 -4.94
CA VAL A 56 -12.02 14.08 -4.21
C VAL A 56 -13.46 14.40 -3.80
N PRO A 57 -13.79 14.38 -2.49
CA PRO A 57 -15.16 14.55 -2.03
C PRO A 57 -15.64 15.97 -2.33
N GLN A 58 -16.83 16.08 -2.91
CA GLN A 58 -17.51 17.34 -3.15
C GLN A 58 -18.15 17.86 -1.87
N THR A 59 -18.57 19.12 -1.87
CA THR A 59 -19.17 19.75 -0.67
C THR A 59 -20.44 19.04 -0.24
N GLU A 60 -21.21 18.50 -1.19
CA GLU A 60 -22.37 17.65 -0.93
C GLU A 60 -22.01 16.32 -0.25
N ASP A 61 -20.90 15.68 -0.62
CA ASP A 61 -20.46 14.42 0.00
C ASP A 61 -20.11 14.65 1.49
N TRP A 62 -19.45 15.77 1.80
CA TRP A 62 -19.16 16.16 3.18
C TRP A 62 -20.43 16.42 4.00
N ARG A 63 -21.44 17.04 3.40
CA ARG A 63 -22.74 17.27 4.06
C ARG A 63 -23.47 15.96 4.33
N ALA A 64 -23.42 15.01 3.40
CA ALA A 64 -24.01 13.69 3.56
C ALA A 64 -23.33 12.89 4.68
N ILE A 65 -21.99 12.85 4.70
CA ILE A 65 -21.21 12.18 5.75
C ILE A 65 -21.48 12.80 7.13
N ALA A 66 -21.55 14.14 7.21
CA ALA A 66 -21.84 14.84 8.47
C ALA A 66 -23.26 14.55 8.98
N ALA A 67 -24.25 14.52 8.08
CA ALA A 67 -25.63 14.15 8.43
C ALA A 67 -25.73 12.70 8.92
N GLU A 68 -25.09 11.76 8.21
CA GLU A 68 -25.07 10.34 8.58
C GLU A 68 -24.37 10.08 9.92
N PHE A 69 -23.32 10.86 10.24
CA PHE A 69 -22.66 10.82 11.53
C PHE A 69 -23.55 11.36 12.67
N GLN A 70 -24.37 12.38 12.40
CA GLN A 70 -25.28 12.99 13.40
C GLN A 70 -26.58 12.21 13.62
N GLU A 71 -27.00 11.37 12.68
CA GLU A 71 -28.16 10.49 12.82
C GLU A 71 -27.88 9.20 13.62
N ARG A 72 -26.62 8.92 13.95
CA ARG A 72 -26.19 7.78 14.79
C ARG A 72 -25.77 8.22 16.19
#